data_AF-A0AAD4YLM7-F1
#
_entry.id   AF-A0AAD4YLM7-F1
#
_cell.length_a   1.000
_cell.length_b   1.000
_cell.length_c   1.000
_cell.angle_alpha   90.00
_cell.angle_beta   90.00
_cell.angle_gamma   90.00
#
_symmetry.space_group_name_H-M   'P 1'
#
loop_
_entity.id
_entity.type
_entity.pdbx_description
1 polymer ?
#
loop_
_entity_poly.entity_id
_entity_poly.type
_entity_poly.pdbx_seq_one_letter_code
_entity_poly.pdbx_strand_id
1 'polypeptide(L)'
;MYHKNHRRQFKFEAYWADEVEAKQIIEKGWEKQVHGSWIHKWKAKLQHCTTLLKKWSREKFSNNKKRMEALHAELNEKQLRWDENHVKIKCITQEITKTGAREEQYWHQRSKIKWLP
;
A
#
# COMPACT_ATOMS: atom_id res chain seq x y z
N MET A 1 0.73 26.34 -24.58
CA MET A 1 0.46 24.88 -24.63
C MET A 1 -0.08 24.46 -23.27
N TYR A 2 -1.35 24.05 -23.18
CA TYR A 2 -1.95 23.60 -21.91
C TYR A 2 -1.51 22.17 -21.61
N HIS A 3 -0.65 21.96 -20.61
CA HIS A 3 -0.50 20.63 -20.02
C HIS A 3 -1.80 20.30 -19.29
N LYS A 4 -2.68 19.49 -19.92
CA LYS A 4 -3.77 18.83 -19.21
C LYS A 4 -3.14 18.02 -18.09
N ASN A 5 -3.23 18.52 -16.86
CA ASN A 5 -2.96 17.76 -15.66
C ASN A 5 -3.98 16.63 -15.60
N HIS A 6 -3.70 15.51 -16.25
CA HIS A 6 -4.51 14.30 -16.16
C HIS A 6 -4.44 13.86 -14.71
N ARG A 7 -5.47 14.22 -13.94
CA ARG A 7 -5.64 13.79 -12.55
C ARG A 7 -5.45 12.27 -12.55
N ARG A 8 -4.39 11.79 -11.89
CA ARG A 8 -4.06 10.36 -11.87
C ARG A 8 -5.32 9.60 -11.44
N GLN A 9 -5.82 8.74 -12.33
CA GLN A 9 -6.96 7.90 -12.02
C GLN A 9 -6.62 7.05 -10.80
N PHE A 10 -7.62 6.80 -9.97
CA PHE A 10 -7.44 5.88 -8.86
C PHE A 10 -7.09 4.50 -9.42
N LYS A 11 -6.09 3.87 -8.81
CA LYS A 11 -5.75 2.47 -9.04
C LYS A 11 -5.67 1.82 -7.68
N PHE A 12 -6.27 0.65 -7.57
CA PHE A 12 -6.04 -0.23 -6.44
C PHE A 12 -4.65 -0.83 -6.60
N GLU A 13 -3.81 -0.71 -5.58
CA GLU A 13 -2.47 -1.31 -5.61
C GLU A 13 -2.58 -2.79 -5.27
N ALA A 14 -1.92 -3.66 -6.05
CA ALA A 14 -2.05 -5.11 -5.87
C ALA A 14 -1.73 -5.57 -4.43
N TYR A 15 -0.67 -5.00 -3.83
CA TYR A 15 -0.25 -5.31 -2.47
C TYR A 15 -1.26 -4.89 -1.38
N TRP A 16 -2.25 -4.06 -1.70
CA TRP A 16 -3.34 -3.78 -0.75
C TRP A 16 -4.24 -5.00 -0.54
N ALA A 17 -4.27 -5.96 -1.47
CA ALA A 17 -5.06 -7.17 -1.33
C ALA A 17 -4.57 -8.06 -0.16
N ASP A 18 -3.29 -7.95 0.19
CA ASP A 18 -2.67 -8.69 1.29
C ASP A 18 -2.89 -8.01 2.67
N GLU A 19 -3.48 -6.81 2.68
CA GLU A 19 -3.74 -6.04 3.90
C GLU A 19 -5.18 -6.25 4.37
N VAL A 20 -5.34 -6.83 5.56
CA VAL A 20 -6.66 -7.09 6.17
C VAL A 20 -7.47 -5.79 6.30
N GLU A 21 -6.82 -4.67 6.60
CA GLU A 21 -7.47 -3.38 6.74
C GLU A 21 -8.05 -2.88 5.41
N ALA A 22 -7.44 -3.20 4.26
CA ALA A 22 -7.98 -2.81 2.96
C ALA A 22 -9.34 -3.47 2.72
N LYS A 23 -9.48 -4.76 3.06
CA LYS A 23 -10.75 -5.49 2.98
C LYS A 23 -11.80 -4.85 3.89
N GLN A 24 -11.46 -4.60 5.15
CA GLN A 24 -12.38 -3.98 6.12
C GLN A 24 -12.84 -2.58 5.66
N ILE A 25 -11.95 -1.80 5.04
CA ILE A 25 -12.29 -0.49 4.49
C ILE A 25 -13.26 -0.60 3.32
N ILE A 26 -13.07 -1.59 2.44
CA ILE A 26 -13.98 -1.84 1.32
C ILE A 26 -15.35 -2.26 1.83
N GLU A 27 -15.42 -3.21 2.77
CA GLU A 27 -16.68 -3.66 3.38
C GLU A 27 -17.45 -2.48 4.00
N LYS A 28 -16.78 -1.71 4.87
CA LYS A 28 -17.35 -0.51 5.49
C LYS A 28 -17.78 0.54 4.45
N GLY A 29 -16.98 0.73 3.40
CA GLY A 29 -17.31 1.66 2.33
C GLY A 29 -18.52 1.20 1.51
N TRP A 30 -18.72 -0.11 1.39
CA TRP A 30 -19.81 -0.70 0.63
C TRP A 30 -21.15 -0.68 1.38
N GLU A 31 -21.13 -0.73 2.70
CA GLU A 31 -22.31 -0.64 3.57
C GLU A 31 -22.98 0.74 3.56
N LYS A 32 -22.33 1.76 2.99
CA LYS A 32 -22.90 3.11 2.88
C LYS A 32 -24.28 3.07 2.21
N GLN A 33 -25.29 3.54 2.93
CA GLN A 33 -26.64 3.71 2.39
C GLN A 33 -26.66 4.88 1.40
N VAL A 34 -27.16 4.61 0.20
CA VAL A 34 -27.28 5.59 -0.89
C VAL A 34 -28.63 5.39 -1.54
N HIS A 35 -29.33 6.50 -1.81
CA HIS A 35 -30.62 6.50 -2.50
C HIS A 35 -30.47 6.79 -4.00
N GLY A 36 -31.51 6.53 -4.78
CA GLY A 36 -31.52 6.74 -6.24
C GLY A 36 -31.42 5.47 -7.08
N SER A 37 -31.10 5.62 -8.36
CA SER A 37 -31.01 4.49 -9.30
C SER A 37 -29.88 3.52 -8.92
N TRP A 38 -29.99 2.27 -9.37
CA TRP A 38 -28.97 1.25 -9.11
C TRP A 38 -27.55 1.69 -9.56
N ILE A 39 -27.45 2.31 -10.74
CA ILE A 39 -26.18 2.85 -11.27
C ILE A 39 -25.64 3.95 -10.36
N HIS A 40 -26.51 4.84 -9.88
CA HIS A 40 -26.10 5.92 -8.96
C HIS A 40 -25.58 5.36 -7.64
N LYS A 41 -26.30 4.40 -7.05
CA LYS A 41 -25.89 3.70 -5.82
C LYS A 41 -24.53 3.03 -5.99
N TRP A 42 -24.34 2.28 -7.07
CA TRP A 42 -23.08 1.59 -7.37
C TRP A 42 -21.91 2.59 -7.50
N LYS A 43 -22.09 3.66 -8.29
CA LYS A 43 -21.04 4.68 -8.50
C LYS A 43 -20.69 5.40 -7.19
N ALA A 44 -21.68 5.76 -6.39
CA ALA A 44 -21.48 6.44 -5.11
C ALA A 44 -20.74 5.55 -4.09
N LYS A 45 -21.08 4.26 -4.02
CA LYS A 45 -20.38 3.28 -3.17
C LYS A 45 -18.92 3.11 -3.61
N LEU A 46 -18.67 2.98 -4.92
CA LEU A 46 -17.31 2.85 -5.46
C LEU A 46 -16.45 4.10 -5.18
N GLN A 47 -17.02 5.29 -5.35
CA GLN A 47 -16.36 6.55 -5.03
C GLN A 47 -16.05 6.67 -3.53
N HIS A 48 -16.95 6.19 -2.68
CA HIS A 48 -16.74 6.19 -1.25
C HIS A 48 -15.59 5.26 -0.85
N CYS A 49 -15.60 4.01 -1.32
CA CYS A 49 -14.51 3.05 -1.11
C CYS A 49 -13.17 3.61 -1.59
N THR A 50 -13.15 4.20 -2.80
CA THR A 50 -11.97 4.85 -3.36
C THR A 50 -11.43 5.96 -2.45
N THR A 51 -12.31 6.76 -1.85
CA THR A 51 -11.91 7.85 -0.96
C THR A 51 -11.32 7.33 0.34
N LEU A 52 -11.94 6.31 0.93
CA LEU A 52 -11.45 5.68 2.15
C LEU A 52 -10.09 5.00 1.92
N LEU A 53 -9.95 4.23 0.85
CA LEU A 53 -8.70 3.56 0.48
C LEU A 53 -7.57 4.57 0.23
N LYS A 54 -7.84 5.68 -0.46
CA LYS A 54 -6.85 6.74 -0.68
C LYS A 54 -6.38 7.38 0.63
N LYS A 55 -7.29 7.60 1.58
CA LYS A 55 -6.94 8.17 2.89
C LYS A 55 -6.06 7.19 3.66
N TRP A 56 -6.53 5.96 3.80
CA TRP A 56 -5.82 4.90 4.49
C TRP A 56 -4.44 4.63 3.89
N SER A 57 -4.33 4.53 2.55
CA SER A 57 -3.05 4.23 1.91
C SER A 57 -2.03 5.34 2.14
N ARG A 58 -2.48 6.60 2.17
CA ARG A 58 -1.60 7.72 2.51
C ARG A 58 -1.15 7.62 3.96
N GLU A 59 -2.05 7.37 4.89
CA GLU A 59 -1.72 7.26 6.31
C GLU A 59 -0.76 6.09 6.59
N LYS A 60 -1.03 4.92 5.99
CA LYS A 60 -0.26 3.70 6.20
C LYS A 60 1.11 3.72 5.51
N PHE A 61 1.21 4.31 4.31
CA PHE A 61 2.41 4.20 3.47
C PHE A 61 3.15 5.54 3.20
N SER A 62 2.69 6.68 3.75
CA SER A 62 3.31 8.01 3.58
C SER A 62 4.81 8.03 3.84
N ASN A 63 5.29 7.21 4.78
CA ASN A 63 6.65 7.27 5.30
C ASN A 63 7.47 6.01 5.01
N ASN A 64 7.08 5.17 4.03
CA ASN A 64 7.76 3.91 3.74
C ASN A 64 9.26 4.07 3.50
N LYS A 65 9.66 5.08 2.72
CA LYS A 65 11.09 5.37 2.47
C LYS A 65 11.86 5.66 3.75
N LYS A 66 11.34 6.56 4.59
CA LYS A 66 11.94 6.90 5.89
C LYS A 66 11.95 5.70 6.84
N ARG A 67 10.91 4.86 6.81
CA ARG A 67 10.85 3.62 7.59
C ARG A 67 11.90 2.63 7.13
N MET A 68 12.10 2.45 5.83
CA MET A 68 13.17 1.59 5.31
C MET A 68 14.56 2.09 5.70
N GLU A 69 14.82 3.40 5.56
CA GLU A 69 16.08 4.00 6.00
C GLU A 69 16.34 3.74 7.49
N ALA A 70 15.32 3.89 8.34
CA ALA A 70 15.40 3.60 9.76
C ALA A 70 15.66 2.11 10.05
N LEU A 71 14.97 1.20 9.35
CA LEU A 71 15.17 -0.24 9.50
C LEU A 71 16.58 -0.67 9.08
N HIS A 72 17.12 -0.11 8.00
CA HIS A 72 18.50 -0.37 7.58
C HIS A 72 19.52 0.16 8.60
N ALA A 73 19.30 1.36 9.16
CA ALA A 73 20.15 1.89 10.22
C ALA A 73 20.11 1.01 11.49
N GLU A 74 18.92 0.59 11.91
CA GLU A 74 18.75 -0.31 13.05
C GLU A 74 19.41 -1.68 12.81
N LEU A 75 19.27 -2.23 11.59
CA LEU A 75 19.91 -3.48 11.22
C LEU A 75 21.44 -3.38 11.35
N ASN A 76 22.04 -2.32 10.80
CA ASN A 76 23.48 -2.10 10.86
C ASN A 76 23.99 -2.00 12.30
N GLU A 77 23.26 -1.32 13.18
CA GLU A 77 23.60 -1.22 14.60
C GLU A 77 23.54 -2.58 15.30
N LYS A 78 22.47 -3.34 15.08
CA LYS A 78 22.23 -4.62 15.76
C LYS A 78 23.15 -5.74 15.28
N GLN A 79 23.59 -5.68 14.02
CA GLN A 79 24.57 -6.61 13.46
C GLN A 79 25.93 -6.56 14.16
N LEU A 80 26.30 -5.44 14.80
CA LEU A 80 27.54 -5.32 15.59
C LEU A 80 27.57 -6.26 16.80
N ARG A 81 26.41 -6.67 17.30
CA ARG A 81 26.25 -7.63 18.41
C ARG A 81 25.27 -8.73 17.99
N TRP A 82 25.68 -9.51 17.00
CA TRP A 82 24.85 -10.53 16.37
C TRP A 82 24.25 -11.53 17.36
N ASP A 83 25.07 -12.09 18.25
CA ASP A 83 24.67 -13.17 19.16
C ASP A 83 23.51 -12.77 20.08
N GLU A 84 23.54 -11.55 20.59
CA GLU A 84 22.50 -10.97 21.45
C GLU A 84 21.24 -10.55 20.68
N ASN A 85 21.37 -10.26 19.37
CA ASN A 85 20.31 -9.61 18.59
C ASN A 85 19.75 -10.47 17.45
N HIS A 86 20.16 -11.73 17.29
CA HIS A 86 19.81 -12.55 16.14
C HIS A 86 18.29 -12.60 15.82
N VAL A 87 17.42 -12.67 16.86
CA VAL A 87 15.96 -12.62 16.68
C VAL A 87 15.50 -11.27 16.11
N LYS A 88 15.99 -10.17 16.68
CA LYS A 88 15.67 -8.81 16.22
C LYS A 88 16.16 -8.56 14.80
N ILE A 89 17.39 -8.96 14.50
CA ILE A 89 17.96 -8.88 13.16
C ILE A 89 17.06 -9.64 12.18
N LYS A 90 16.67 -10.88 12.50
CA LYS A 90 15.76 -11.66 11.65
C LYS A 90 14.43 -10.94 11.42
N CYS A 91 13.82 -10.36 12.46
CA CYS A 91 12.58 -9.60 12.33
C CYS A 91 12.75 -8.35 11.45
N ILE A 92 13.82 -7.57 11.65
CA ILE A 92 14.11 -6.37 10.86
C ILE A 92 14.36 -6.74 9.39
N THR A 93 15.14 -7.80 9.13
CA THR A 93 15.36 -8.31 7.78
C THR A 93 14.05 -8.73 7.11
N GLN A 94 13.17 -9.44 7.84
CA GLN A 94 11.85 -9.80 7.32
C GLN A 94 10.98 -8.56 7.00
N GLU A 95 11.02 -7.52 7.83
CA GLU A 95 10.29 -6.27 7.58
C GLU A 95 10.82 -5.54 6.33
N ILE A 96 12.15 -5.52 6.14
CA ILE A 96 12.79 -4.96 4.95
C ILE A 96 12.38 -5.75 3.70
N THR A 97 12.49 -7.09 3.72
CA THR A 97 12.09 -7.94 2.59
C THR A 97 10.62 -7.75 2.23
N LYS A 98 9.72 -7.71 3.23
CA LYS A 98 8.30 -7.46 3.01
C LYS A 98 8.05 -6.08 2.38
N THR A 99 8.78 -5.07 2.82
CA THR A 99 8.65 -3.72 2.26
C THR A 99 9.15 -3.66 0.82
N GLY A 100 10.28 -4.30 0.52
CA GLY A 100 10.80 -4.43 -0.84
C GLY A 100 9.84 -5.16 -1.79
N ALA A 101 9.23 -6.27 -1.36
CA ALA A 101 8.25 -7.00 -2.16
C ALA A 101 7.02 -6.14 -2.54
N ARG A 102 6.55 -5.28 -1.63
CA ARG A 102 5.47 -4.32 -1.93
C ARG A 102 5.89 -3.28 -2.97
N GLU A 103 7.12 -2.77 -2.89
CA GLU A 103 7.65 -1.85 -3.90
C GLU A 103 7.79 -2.52 -5.26
N GLU A 104 8.24 -3.76 -5.30
CA GLU A 104 8.29 -4.56 -6.51
C GLU A 104 6.88 -4.71 -7.13
N GLN A 105 5.87 -5.10 -6.35
CA GLN A 105 4.47 -5.16 -6.82
C GLN A 105 3.97 -3.80 -7.34
N TYR A 106 4.30 -2.71 -6.64
CA TYR A 106 3.95 -1.34 -7.05
C TYR A 106 4.57 -0.97 -8.41
N TRP A 107 5.85 -1.29 -8.61
CA TRP A 107 6.56 -1.02 -9.86
C TRP A 107 6.12 -1.95 -10.98
N HIS A 108 5.86 -3.22 -10.69
CA HIS A 108 5.33 -4.20 -11.64
C HIS A 108 3.99 -3.74 -12.25
N GLN A 109 3.06 -3.25 -11.43
CA GLN A 109 1.77 -2.73 -11.92
C GLN A 109 1.92 -1.49 -12.84
N ARG A 110 3.04 -0.77 -12.74
CA ARG A 110 3.29 0.49 -13.47
C ARG A 110 4.18 0.32 -14.68
N SER A 111 5.13 -0.60 -14.62
CA SER A 111 6.11 -0.84 -15.68
C SER A 111 5.47 -1.47 -16.92
N LYS A 112 4.22 -1.99 -16.81
CA LYS A 112 3.54 -2.77 -17.87
C LYS A 112 4.40 -3.95 -18.35
N ILE A 113 5.39 -4.34 -17.56
CA ILE A 113 6.31 -5.43 -17.85
C ILE A 113 5.55 -6.74 -17.59
N LYS A 114 5.25 -7.46 -18.67
CA LYS A 114 4.56 -8.77 -18.65
C LYS A 114 5.49 -9.97 -18.48
N TRP A 115 6.81 -9.77 -18.35
CA TRP A 115 7.77 -10.85 -18.61
C TRP A 115 8.44 -11.50 -17.39
N LEU A 116 8.11 -11.11 -16.14
CA LEU A 116 8.52 -11.94 -15.00
C LEU A 116 7.47 -13.06 -14.83
N PRO A 117 7.87 -14.35 -15.00
CA PRO A 117 6.97 -15.49 -14.80
C PRO A 117 6.45 -15.58 -13.36
#